data_AF-A0A7S0AM60-F1
#
_entry.id   AF-A0A7S0AM60-F1
#
_cell.length_a   1.000
_cell.length_b   1.000
_cell.length_c   1.000
_cell.angle_alpha   90.00
_cell.angle_beta   90.00
_cell.angle_gamma   90.00
#
_symmetry.space_group_name_H-M   'P 1'
#
loop_
_entity.id
_entity.type
_entity.pdbx_description
1 polymer ?
#
loop_
_entity_poly.entity_id
_entity_poly.type
_entity_poly.pdbx_seq_one_letter_code
_entity_poly.pdbx_strand_id
1 'polypeptide(L)'
;GFCMIWEYFVMVFCRSALSVHFFPRILLLYFVLYHIYFLSAPYAWFDVALVPWFLFLAQAMAYTIVVLEIPAAARGAMSAECPREVYNRLAWPEWSASVPQIYSLFLPLNSRHTPLYDREVSDVAEDTDAPAGD
;
A
#
# COMPACT_ATOMS: atom_id res chain seq x y z
N GLY A 1 20.55 -4.75 10.16
CA GLY A 1 20.65 -4.65 8.69
C GLY A 1 19.34 -5.02 8.03
N PHE A 2 19.03 -6.32 7.92
CA PHE A 2 17.85 -6.82 7.19
C PHE A 2 16.49 -6.30 7.69
N CYS A 3 16.26 -6.20 9.00
CA CYS A 3 15.02 -5.60 9.52
C CYS A 3 14.84 -4.12 9.12
N MET A 4 15.94 -3.34 9.01
CA MET A 4 15.85 -1.96 8.56
C MET A 4 15.44 -1.89 7.09
N ILE A 5 16.03 -2.73 6.24
CA ILE A 5 15.67 -2.82 4.81
C ILE A 5 14.18 -3.12 4.66
N TRP A 6 13.67 -4.03 5.48
CA TRP A 6 12.25 -4.35 5.54
C TRP A 6 11.41 -3.13 5.90
N GLU A 7 11.75 -2.48 7.01
CA GLU A 7 11.00 -1.34 7.53
C GLU A 7 10.94 -0.20 6.51
N TYR A 8 12.08 0.14 5.91
CA TYR A 8 12.15 1.12 4.82
C TYR A 8 11.32 0.70 3.62
N PHE A 9 11.34 -0.58 3.25
CA PHE A 9 10.52 -1.06 2.14
C PHE A 9 9.03 -0.89 2.40
N VAL A 10 8.54 -1.27 3.58
CA VAL A 10 7.13 -1.12 3.94
C VAL A 10 6.73 0.35 3.97
N MET A 11 7.59 1.22 4.51
CA MET A 11 7.34 2.66 4.55
C MET A 11 7.24 3.28 3.15
N VAL A 12 8.10 2.85 2.22
CA VAL A 12 8.20 3.46 0.88
C VAL A 12 7.26 2.83 -0.14
N PHE A 13 7.05 1.51 -0.10
CA PHE A 13 6.36 0.78 -1.17
C PHE A 13 5.04 0.13 -0.76
N CYS A 14 4.68 0.09 0.53
CA CYS A 14 3.33 -0.35 0.92
C CYS A 14 2.39 0.87 1.06
N ARG A 15 2.17 1.57 -0.05
CA ARG A 15 1.38 2.82 -0.09
C ARG A 15 -0.03 2.61 -0.66
N SER A 16 -0.22 1.60 -1.50
CA SER A 16 -1.53 1.17 -2.02
C SER A 16 -2.32 0.38 -0.99
N ALA A 17 -3.64 0.52 -1.01
CA ALA A 17 -4.54 -0.26 -0.16
C ALA A 17 -4.36 -1.78 -0.41
N LEU A 18 -4.08 -2.17 -1.66
CA LEU A 18 -3.84 -3.55 -2.04
C LEU A 18 -2.51 -4.09 -1.49
N SER A 19 -1.43 -3.30 -1.54
CA SER A 19 -0.13 -3.71 -1.00
C SER A 19 -0.16 -3.84 0.53
N VAL A 20 -0.80 -2.89 1.22
CA VAL A 20 -0.88 -2.90 2.69
C VAL A 20 -1.67 -4.09 3.22
N HIS A 21 -2.62 -4.61 2.43
CA HIS A 21 -3.39 -5.79 2.83
C HIS A 21 -2.72 -7.10 2.42
N PHE A 22 -2.12 -7.16 1.24
CA PHE A 22 -1.47 -8.36 0.71
C PHE A 22 -0.16 -8.68 1.43
N PHE A 23 0.71 -7.68 1.58
CA PHE A 23 2.08 -7.86 2.07
C PHE A 23 2.17 -8.46 3.50
N PRO A 24 1.48 -7.93 4.53
CA PRO A 24 1.58 -8.50 5.89
C PRO A 24 0.98 -9.90 5.99
N ARG A 25 -0.01 -10.24 5.16
CA ARG A 25 -0.60 -11.59 5.14
C ARG A 25 0.34 -12.62 4.55
N ILE A 26 0.99 -12.27 3.44
CA ILE A 26 1.98 -13.14 2.79
C ILE A 26 3.21 -13.32 3.69
N LEU A 27 3.68 -12.24 4.32
CA LEU A 27 4.74 -12.27 5.34
C LEU A 27 4.41 -13.28 6.45
N LEU A 28 3.23 -13.14 7.06
CA LEU A 28 2.78 -14.01 8.13
C LEU A 28 2.67 -15.46 7.65
N LEU A 29 2.12 -15.69 6.46
CA LEU A 29 2.00 -17.03 5.88
C LEU A 29 3.38 -17.69 5.70
N TYR A 30 4.35 -16.99 5.12
CA TYR A 30 5.72 -17.52 4.98
C TYR A 30 6.40 -17.74 6.33
N PHE A 31 6.15 -16.86 7.30
CA PHE A 31 6.65 -17.03 8.67
C PHE A 31 6.06 -18.27 9.35
N VAL A 32 4.75 -18.51 9.21
CA VAL A 32 4.07 -19.69 9.76
C VAL A 32 4.56 -20.96 9.08
N LEU A 33 4.71 -20.98 7.75
CA LEU A 33 5.27 -22.14 7.04
C LEU A 33 6.69 -22.47 7.52
N TYR A 34 7.52 -21.45 7.71
CA TYR A 34 8.85 -21.63 8.29
C TYR A 34 8.78 -22.19 9.72
N HIS A 35 7.84 -21.72 10.55
CA HIS A 35 7.66 -22.24 11.91
C HIS A 35 7.13 -23.68 11.94
N ILE A 36 6.22 -24.05 11.04
CA ILE A 36 5.75 -25.42 10.89
C ILE A 36 6.93 -26.33 10.53
N TYR A 37 7.77 -25.90 9.57
CA TYR A 37 9.00 -26.62 9.23
C TYR A 37 9.93 -26.77 10.44
N PHE A 38 10.20 -25.67 11.14
CA PHE A 38 11.08 -25.65 12.31
C PHE A 38 10.58 -26.54 13.45
N LEU A 39 9.27 -26.58 13.70
CA LEU A 39 8.65 -27.43 14.72
C LEU A 39 8.59 -28.91 14.31
N SER A 40 8.46 -29.20 13.01
CA SER A 40 8.36 -30.57 12.51
C SER A 40 9.69 -31.33 12.60
N ALA A 41 10.81 -30.65 12.39
CA ALA A 41 12.15 -31.23 12.44
C ALA A 41 13.11 -30.27 13.16
N PRO A 42 13.14 -30.28 14.51
CA PRO A 42 14.02 -29.38 15.26
C PRO A 42 15.48 -29.63 14.86
N TYR A 43 16.19 -28.57 14.49
CA TYR A 43 17.60 -28.56 14.02
C TYR A 43 17.91 -29.17 12.64
N ALA A 44 16.93 -29.66 11.89
CA ALA A 44 17.20 -30.11 10.52
C ALA A 44 17.35 -28.90 9.58
N TRP A 45 18.54 -28.71 9.01
CA TRP A 45 18.86 -27.76 7.92
C TRP A 45 18.16 -26.39 7.95
N PHE A 46 18.00 -25.80 9.13
CA PHE A 46 17.29 -24.54 9.30
C PHE A 46 17.94 -23.40 8.49
N ASP A 47 19.28 -23.40 8.40
CA ASP A 47 20.04 -22.45 7.57
C ASP A 47 19.68 -22.56 6.08
N VAL A 48 19.45 -23.77 5.58
CA VAL A 48 19.09 -24.01 4.17
C VAL A 48 17.64 -23.58 3.91
N ALA A 49 16.75 -23.74 4.89
CA ALA A 49 15.35 -23.33 4.79
C ALA A 49 15.15 -21.79 4.88
N LEU A 50 16.11 -21.06 5.46
CA LEU A 50 16.10 -19.59 5.46
C LEU A 50 16.32 -19.00 4.06
N VAL A 51 17.09 -19.66 3.20
CA VAL A 51 17.37 -19.20 1.83
C VAL A 51 16.09 -19.09 0.98
N PRO A 52 15.25 -20.14 0.81
CA PRO A 52 14.03 -20.02 0.05
C PRO A 52 13.03 -19.07 0.71
N TRP A 53 12.98 -19.00 2.05
CA TRP A 53 12.13 -18.03 2.75
C TRP A 53 12.50 -16.58 2.38
N PHE A 54 13.79 -16.26 2.36
CA PHE A 54 14.28 -14.95 1.94
C PHE A 54 13.99 -14.67 0.45
N LEU A 55 14.18 -15.65 -0.43
CA LEU A 55 13.88 -15.51 -1.86
C LEU A 55 12.39 -15.29 -2.13
N PHE A 56 11.50 -16.02 -1.45
CA PHE A 56 10.05 -15.81 -1.56
C PHE A 56 9.63 -14.45 -1.03
N LEU A 57 10.27 -13.96 0.03
CA LEU A 57 10.03 -12.62 0.52
C LEU A 57 10.47 -11.55 -0.48
N ALA A 58 11.67 -11.68 -1.05
CA ALA A 58 12.17 -10.76 -2.07
C ALA A 58 11.27 -10.77 -3.33
N GLN A 59 10.79 -11.95 -3.73
CA GLN A 59 9.81 -12.09 -4.81
C GLN A 59 8.49 -11.38 -4.48
N ALA A 60 7.99 -11.52 -3.25
CA ALA A 60 6.78 -10.83 -2.81
C ALA A 60 6.97 -9.30 -2.83
N MET A 61 8.13 -8.80 -2.40
CA MET A 61 8.49 -7.37 -2.47
C MET A 61 8.54 -6.85 -3.91
N ALA A 62 9.15 -7.61 -4.82
CA ALA A 62 9.18 -7.26 -6.25
C ALA A 62 7.75 -7.25 -6.84
N TYR A 63 6.93 -8.24 -6.50
CA TYR A 63 5.54 -8.33 -6.95
C TYR A 63 4.72 -7.13 -6.48
N THR A 64 4.85 -6.72 -5.22
CA THR A 64 4.12 -5.55 -4.71
C THR A 64 4.49 -4.26 -5.45
N ILE A 65 5.76 -4.07 -5.82
CA ILE A 65 6.16 -2.90 -6.58
C ILE A 65 5.55 -2.95 -7.99
N VAL A 66 5.80 -4.04 -8.72
CA VAL A 66 5.48 -4.11 -10.15
C VAL A 66 3.98 -4.15 -10.41
N VAL A 67 3.24 -4.92 -9.60
CA VAL A 67 1.83 -5.23 -9.87
C VAL A 67 0.88 -4.33 -9.08
N LEU A 68 1.30 -3.79 -7.93
CA LEU A 68 0.42 -3.00 -7.07
C LEU A 68 0.75 -1.52 -7.11
N GLU A 69 2.02 -1.16 -6.87
CA GLU A 69 2.43 0.25 -6.75
C GLU A 69 2.47 0.97 -8.10
N ILE A 70 3.13 0.42 -9.12
CA ILE A 70 3.23 1.05 -10.45
C ILE A 70 1.85 1.38 -11.04
N PRO A 71 0.88 0.45 -11.12
CA PRO A 71 -0.42 0.77 -11.68
C PRO A 71 -1.27 1.67 -10.77
N ALA A 72 -1.07 1.65 -9.45
CA ALA A 72 -1.76 2.58 -8.56
C ALA A 72 -1.22 4.01 -8.69
N ALA A 73 0.09 4.17 -8.91
CA ALA A 73 0.70 5.45 -9.26
C ALA A 73 0.24 5.95 -10.64
N ALA A 74 0.17 5.07 -11.65
CA ALA A 74 -0.31 5.42 -12.98
C ALA A 74 -1.78 5.86 -13.01
N ARG A 75 -2.60 5.41 -12.05
CA ARG A 75 -4.00 5.83 -11.88
C ARG A 75 -4.16 7.17 -11.15
N GLY A 76 -3.07 7.82 -10.72
CA GLY A 76 -3.15 9.02 -9.89
C GLY A 76 -3.68 8.77 -8.48
N ALA A 77 -3.80 7.50 -8.07
CA ALA A 77 -4.30 7.15 -6.75
C ALA A 77 -3.30 7.52 -5.63
N MET A 78 -2.04 7.80 -5.99
CA MET A 78 -0.98 8.28 -5.13
C MET A 78 -0.29 9.49 -5.76
N SER A 79 -0.01 10.51 -4.94
CA SER A 79 0.77 11.68 -5.36
C SER A 79 1.89 11.96 -4.35
N ALA A 80 2.76 12.93 -4.63
CA ALA A 80 3.79 13.34 -3.68
C ALA A 80 3.20 13.97 -2.40
N GLU A 81 2.04 14.63 -2.51
CA GLU A 81 1.30 15.21 -1.37
C GLU A 81 0.48 14.18 -0.61
N CYS A 82 -0.12 13.25 -1.35
CA CYS A 82 -0.91 12.15 -0.80
C CYS A 82 -0.13 10.86 -1.07
N PRO A 83 0.93 10.58 -0.26
CA PRO A 83 1.78 9.42 -0.49
C PRO A 83 1.03 8.10 -0.30
N ARG A 84 -0.19 8.13 0.23
CA ARG A 84 -1.02 6.97 0.45
C ARG A 84 -2.26 7.01 -0.42
N GLU A 85 -2.69 5.84 -0.88
CA GLU A 85 -3.92 5.70 -1.66
C GLU A 85 -5.12 6.19 -0.83
N VAL A 86 -5.60 7.39 -1.16
CA VAL A 86 -6.71 8.09 -0.46
C VAL A 86 -8.05 7.45 -0.79
N TYR A 87 -8.19 6.96 -2.02
CA TYR A 87 -9.45 6.49 -2.57
C TYR A 87 -9.38 5.01 -2.90
N ASN A 88 -9.95 4.18 -2.04
CA ASN A 88 -10.39 2.86 -2.45
C ASN A 88 -11.62 2.48 -1.62
N ARG A 89 -12.82 2.51 -2.21
CA ARG A 89 -13.91 1.68 -1.70
C ARG A 89 -13.52 0.25 -2.02
N LEU A 90 -12.77 -0.38 -1.12
CA LEU A 90 -12.53 -1.80 -1.22
C LEU A 90 -13.90 -2.47 -1.36
N ALA A 91 -14.12 -3.21 -2.44
CA ALA A 91 -15.36 -3.99 -2.66
C ALA A 91 -15.49 -5.17 -1.67
N TRP A 92 -14.72 -5.14 -0.58
CA TRP A 92 -14.59 -6.21 0.39
C TRP A 92 -15.55 -5.93 1.55
N PRO A 93 -16.20 -6.96 2.10
CA PRO A 93 -17.11 -6.78 3.23
C PRO A 93 -16.32 -6.30 4.45
N GLU A 94 -16.64 -5.10 4.94
CA GLU A 94 -16.16 -4.64 6.24
C GLU A 94 -16.85 -5.46 7.33
N TRP A 95 -16.06 -6.12 8.16
CA TRP A 95 -16.59 -6.77 9.35
C TRP A 95 -17.01 -5.69 10.35
N SER A 96 -18.17 -5.84 10.99
CA SER A 96 -18.66 -4.88 12.00
C SER A 96 -17.70 -4.65 13.18
N ALA A 97 -16.73 -5.55 13.36
CA ALA A 97 -15.68 -5.47 14.37
C ALA A 97 -14.32 -4.97 13.84
N SER A 98 -14.22 -4.48 12.60
CA SER A 98 -12.96 -3.93 12.08
C SER A 98 -12.60 -2.62 12.77
N VAL A 99 -11.33 -2.44 13.10
CA VAL A 99 -10.82 -1.19 13.66
C VAL A 99 -11.07 -0.05 12.65
N PRO A 100 -11.63 1.10 13.08
CA PRO A 100 -11.83 2.23 12.20
C PRO A 100 -10.54 2.62 11.48
N GLN A 101 -10.65 2.89 10.18
CA GLN A 101 -9.50 3.15 9.30
C GLN A 101 -8.64 4.33 9.80
N ILE A 102 -9.25 5.30 10.48
CA ILE A 102 -8.60 6.45 11.10
C ILE A 102 -7.60 6.10 12.22
N TYR A 103 -7.76 4.95 12.88
CA TYR A 103 -6.87 4.51 13.96
C TYR A 103 -5.72 3.65 13.44
N SER A 104 -5.68 3.38 12.14
CA SER A 104 -4.67 2.56 11.52
C SER A 104 -3.83 3.38 10.57
N LEU A 105 -2.53 3.45 10.86
CA LEU A 105 -1.49 3.84 9.92
C LEU A 105 -1.34 2.84 8.77
N PHE A 106 -2.31 1.98 8.46
CA PHE A 106 -2.26 0.99 7.39
C PHE A 106 -3.55 0.95 6.54
N LEU A 107 -4.59 1.68 6.93
CA LEU A 107 -5.86 1.70 6.19
C LEU A 107 -6.02 3.04 5.45
N PRO A 108 -6.68 3.05 4.27
CA PRO A 108 -6.95 4.27 3.55
C PRO A 108 -7.84 5.19 4.39
N LEU A 109 -7.50 6.47 4.46
CA LEU A 109 -8.29 7.46 5.21
C LEU A 109 -9.46 7.92 4.34
N ASN A 110 -10.67 7.51 4.71
CA ASN A 110 -11.89 7.98 4.07
C ASN A 110 -12.20 9.41 4.54
N SER A 111 -11.57 10.41 3.93
CA SER A 111 -11.94 11.82 4.08
C SER A 111 -11.69 12.55 2.77
N ARG A 112 -12.73 13.26 2.31
CA ARG A 112 -12.87 14.01 1.04
C ARG A 112 -11.79 15.09 0.81
N HIS A 113 -10.52 14.72 0.73
CA HIS A 113 -9.42 15.63 0.44
C HIS A 113 -8.87 15.35 -0.96
N THR A 114 -9.26 16.20 -1.91
CA THR A 114 -8.53 16.35 -3.18
C THR A 114 -7.16 16.98 -2.87
N PRO A 115 -6.04 16.44 -3.39
CA PRO A 115 -4.73 17.06 -3.23
C PRO A 115 -4.76 18.53 -3.72
N LEU A 116 -3.96 19.39 -3.12
CA LEU A 116 -4.01 20.82 -3.42
C LEU A 116 -3.56 21.09 -4.87
N TYR A 117 -2.58 20.32 -5.35
CA TYR A 117 -2.05 20.41 -6.72
C TYR A 117 -2.87 19.67 -7.78
N ASP A 118 -3.84 18.85 -7.36
CA ASP A 118 -4.71 18.08 -8.25
C ASP A 118 -6.08 18.76 -8.43
N ARG A 119 -6.31 19.88 -7.72
CA ARG A 119 -7.36 20.83 -8.07
C ARG A 119 -6.97 21.49 -9.38
N GLU A 120 -7.64 21.11 -10.47
CA GLU A 120 -7.66 21.93 -11.67
C GLU A 120 -7.97 23.37 -11.23
N VAL A 121 -7.09 24.32 -11.57
CA VAL A 121 -7.33 25.75 -11.35
C VAL A 121 -8.42 26.17 -12.33
N SER A 122 -9.67 25.87 -12.01
CA SER A 122 -10.83 26.15 -12.84
C SER A 122 -11.58 27.41 -12.38
N ASP A 123 -10.91 28.36 -11.71
CA ASP A 123 -11.55 29.54 -11.11
C ASP A 123 -10.92 30.89 -11.52
N VAL A 124 -10.21 30.99 -12.66
CA VAL A 124 -9.62 32.30 -13.11
C VAL A 124 -10.09 32.74 -14.50
N ALA A 125 -11.12 32.11 -15.09
CA ALA A 125 -11.55 32.46 -16.46
C ALA A 125 -13.06 32.51 -16.66
N GLU A 126 -13.85 32.94 -15.67
CA GLU A 126 -15.27 33.24 -15.92
C GLU A 126 -15.85 34.29 -14.98
N ASP A 127 -15.14 35.41 -14.81
CA ASP A 127 -15.80 36.63 -14.34
C ASP A 127 -15.32 37.82 -15.18
N THR A 128 -16.28 38.42 -15.90
CA THR A 128 -16.26 39.74 -16.55
C THR A 128 -15.45 39.92 -17.85
N ASP A 129 -15.83 39.22 -18.92
CA ASP A 129 -15.84 39.79 -20.28
C ASP A 129 -17.28 39.68 -20.86
N ALA A 130 -18.15 40.62 -20.47
CA ALA A 130 -19.41 40.86 -21.14
C ALA A 130 -19.26 42.10 -22.04
N PRO A 131 -19.44 42.00 -23.37
CA PRO A 131 -19.29 43.13 -24.27
C PRO A 131 -20.45 44.12 -24.15
N ALA A 132 -20.13 45.40 -24.27
CA ALA A 132 -21.08 46.49 -24.40
C ALA A 132 -21.95 46.35 -25.67
N GLY A 133 -23.25 46.59 -25.52
CA GLY A 133 -24.25 46.76 -26.59
C GLY A 133 -25.65 46.64 -25.99
N ASP A 134 -26.60 47.55 -26.11
CA ASP A 134 -26.75 48.83 -26.84
C ASP A 134 -27.37 49.87 -25.89
#